data_AF-A0A914TKL6-F1
#
_entry.id   AF-A0A914TKL6-F1
#
_cell.length_a   1.000
_cell.length_b   1.000
_cell.length_c   1.000
_cell.angle_alpha   90.00
_cell.angle_beta   90.00
_cell.angle_gamma   90.00
#
_symmetry.space_group_name_H-M   'P 1'
#
loop_
_entity.id
_entity.type
_entity.pdbx_description
1 polymer ?
#
loop_
_entity_poly.entity_id
_entity_poly.type
_entity_poly.pdbx_seq_one_letter_code
_entity_poly.pdbx_strand_id
1 'polypeptide(L)'
;MEVQKLEIILWLEFSKLFSLKFASNHFLDLLRSNISDLIYSECFLNAKKDTVKAIAFSRWLNVSEEELFDSILKWAKYNISKDDESFEESLKEILKDILPQIRFPIMHVSYLEKNEDIKILFKTEELENIIFDAKNFANNQKITNASPFIKSLRCWR
;
A
#
# COMPACT_ATOMS: atom_id res chain seq x y z
N MET A 1 6.39 -11.20 -20.31
CA MET A 1 6.00 -10.77 -18.96
C MET A 1 6.97 -9.77 -18.35
N GLU A 2 8.28 -10.02 -18.32
CA GLU A 2 9.28 -9.08 -17.75
C GLU A 2 9.27 -7.69 -18.37
N VAL A 3 9.14 -7.61 -19.71
CA VAL A 3 9.09 -6.33 -20.44
C VAL A 3 7.96 -5.42 -19.96
N GLN A 4 6.79 -5.98 -19.67
CA GLN A 4 5.62 -5.22 -19.19
C GLN A 4 5.83 -4.68 -17.76
N LYS A 5 6.55 -5.42 -16.90
CA LYS A 5 6.85 -4.98 -15.52
C LYS A 5 7.84 -3.80 -15.54
N LEU A 6 8.86 -3.88 -16.38
CA LEU A 6 9.82 -2.80 -16.59
C LEU A 6 9.16 -1.56 -17.20
N GLU A 7 8.26 -1.76 -18.16
CA GLU A 7 7.48 -0.67 -18.76
C GLU A 7 6.66 0.08 -17.69
N ILE A 8 6.02 -0.64 -16.76
CA ILE A 8 5.28 -0.01 -15.66
C ILE A 8 6.19 0.86 -14.77
N ILE A 9 7.35 0.33 -14.37
CA ILE A 9 8.29 1.07 -13.51
C ILE A 9 8.83 2.30 -14.25
N LEU A 10 9.22 2.15 -15.51
CA LEU A 10 9.70 3.25 -16.35
C LEU A 10 8.63 4.34 -16.49
N TRP A 11 7.37 3.98 -16.73
CA TRP A 11 6.27 4.95 -16.78
C TRP A 11 5.98 5.61 -15.42
N LEU A 12 6.14 4.90 -14.31
CA LEU A 12 6.04 5.50 -12.96
C LEU A 12 7.16 6.52 -12.70
N GLU A 13 8.37 6.27 -13.18
CA GLU A 13 9.46 7.24 -13.12
C GLU A 13 9.23 8.42 -14.08
N PHE A 14 8.77 8.13 -15.30
CA PHE A 14 8.52 9.14 -16.33
C PHE A 14 7.37 10.09 -15.95
N SER A 15 6.27 9.56 -15.40
CA SER A 15 5.12 10.37 -14.98
C SER A 15 5.47 11.36 -13.86
N LYS A 16 6.44 11.03 -12.99
CA LYS A 16 6.99 11.95 -11.99
C LYS A 16 7.80 13.07 -12.61
N LEU A 17 8.68 12.76 -13.56
CA LEU A 17 9.56 13.74 -14.21
C LEU A 17 8.77 14.77 -15.02
N PHE A 18 7.65 14.39 -15.61
CA PHE A 18 6.91 15.25 -16.53
C PHE A 18 5.69 15.94 -15.91
N SER A 19 5.45 15.81 -14.60
CA SER A 19 4.25 16.37 -13.92
C SER A 19 2.95 16.08 -14.69
N LEU A 20 2.90 14.94 -15.38
CA LEU A 20 1.81 14.59 -16.27
C LEU A 20 0.62 14.17 -15.41
N LYS A 21 -0.27 15.14 -15.14
CA LYS A 21 -1.62 14.91 -14.59
C LYS A 21 -2.46 13.96 -15.46
N PHE A 22 -1.99 13.63 -16.65
CA PHE A 22 -2.56 12.63 -17.55
C PHE A 22 -1.63 11.41 -17.61
N ALA A 23 -1.72 10.54 -16.61
CA ALA A 23 -1.45 9.14 -16.88
C ALA A 23 -2.48 8.68 -17.91
N SER A 24 -2.04 8.17 -19.07
CA SER A 24 -2.94 7.62 -20.07
C SER A 24 -3.83 6.55 -19.42
N ASN A 25 -5.13 6.53 -19.74
CA ASN A 25 -6.04 5.47 -19.27
C ASN A 25 -5.46 4.08 -19.56
N HIS A 26 -4.78 3.92 -20.69
CA HIS A 26 -4.04 2.71 -21.06
C HIS A 26 -2.99 2.30 -20.00
N PHE A 27 -2.24 3.26 -19.45
CA PHE A 27 -1.25 2.97 -18.41
C PHE A 27 -1.93 2.56 -17.09
N LEU A 28 -3.02 3.22 -16.72
CA LEU A 28 -3.78 2.84 -15.53
C LEU A 28 -4.38 1.45 -15.67
N ASP A 29 -4.88 1.11 -16.86
CA ASP A 29 -5.40 -0.22 -17.16
C ASP A 29 -4.28 -1.27 -17.11
N LEU A 30 -3.12 -0.98 -17.71
CA LEU A 30 -1.96 -1.88 -17.69
C LEU A 30 -1.43 -2.09 -16.27
N LEU A 31 -1.33 -1.03 -15.47
CA LEU A 31 -0.98 -1.12 -14.05
C LEU A 31 -2.01 -1.96 -13.30
N ARG A 32 -3.30 -1.68 -13.48
CA ARG A 32 -4.40 -2.37 -12.78
C ARG A 32 -4.43 -3.86 -13.10
N SER A 33 -4.20 -4.25 -14.35
CA SER A 33 -4.20 -5.64 -14.79
C SER A 33 -2.96 -6.43 -14.36
N ASN A 34 -1.84 -5.76 -14.09
CA ASN A 34 -0.56 -6.43 -13.81
C ASN A 34 -0.01 -6.16 -12.41
N ILE A 35 -0.72 -5.39 -11.56
CA ILE A 35 -0.19 -4.98 -10.26
C ILE A 35 0.07 -6.17 -9.34
N SER A 36 -0.78 -7.20 -9.35
CA SER A 36 -0.57 -8.42 -8.58
C SER A 36 0.77 -9.06 -8.93
N ASP A 37 1.07 -9.19 -10.22
CA ASP A 37 2.30 -9.81 -10.69
C ASP A 37 3.53 -8.91 -10.49
N LEU A 38 3.31 -7.59 -10.44
CA LEU A 38 4.35 -6.60 -10.22
C LEU A 38 4.81 -6.61 -8.76
N ILE A 39 3.89 -6.51 -7.79
CA ILE A 39 4.26 -6.35 -6.36
C ILE A 39 5.00 -7.58 -5.81
N TYR A 40 4.79 -8.76 -6.39
CA TYR A 40 5.53 -9.97 -6.05
C TYR A 40 6.82 -10.17 -6.85
N SER A 41 7.10 -9.32 -7.83
CA SER A 41 8.28 -9.45 -8.70
C SER A 41 9.55 -8.87 -8.11
N GLU A 42 10.69 -9.36 -8.59
CA GLU A 42 12.00 -8.78 -8.27
C GLU A 42 12.13 -7.32 -8.73
N CYS A 43 11.41 -6.93 -9.80
CA CYS A 43 11.39 -5.54 -10.26
C CYS A 43 10.83 -4.60 -9.19
N PHE A 44 9.82 -5.05 -8.43
CA PHE A 44 9.26 -4.27 -7.32
C PHE A 44 10.21 -4.22 -6.13
N LEU A 45 10.91 -5.33 -5.81
CA LEU A 45 11.92 -5.35 -4.72
C LEU A 45 13.07 -4.36 -4.98
N ASN A 46 13.47 -4.21 -6.24
CA ASN A 46 14.50 -3.27 -6.68
C ASN A 46 13.96 -1.85 -6.97
N ALA A 47 12.67 -1.60 -6.78
CA ALA A 47 12.08 -0.30 -7.08
C ALA A 47 12.54 0.77 -6.09
N LYS A 48 12.69 2.01 -6.56
CA LYS A 48 13.02 3.16 -5.70
C LYS A 48 11.88 3.45 -4.71
N LYS A 49 12.22 3.99 -3.53
CA LYS A 49 11.27 4.40 -2.47
C LYS A 49 10.09 5.22 -3.00
N ASP A 50 10.36 6.21 -3.84
CA ASP A 50 9.30 7.04 -4.41
C ASP A 50 8.32 6.24 -5.29
N THR A 51 8.80 5.20 -5.98
CA THR A 51 7.97 4.37 -6.86
C THR A 51 7.06 3.49 -6.03
N VAL A 52 7.59 2.89 -4.96
CA VAL A 52 6.79 2.17 -3.97
C VAL A 52 5.77 3.07 -3.31
N LYS A 53 6.16 4.30 -2.93
CA LYS A 53 5.24 5.31 -2.39
C LYS A 53 4.12 5.69 -3.36
N ALA A 54 4.42 5.85 -4.65
CA ALA A 54 3.43 6.15 -5.68
C ALA A 54 2.44 4.99 -5.88
N ILE A 55 2.94 3.75 -5.83
CA ILE A 55 2.10 2.55 -5.86
C ILE A 55 1.21 2.49 -4.61
N ALA A 56 1.77 2.69 -3.41
CA ALA A 56 1.03 2.69 -2.15
C ALA A 56 -0.11 3.73 -2.13
N PHE A 57 0.14 4.92 -2.69
CA PHE A 57 -0.87 5.99 -2.78
C PHE A 57 -2.00 5.70 -3.79
N SER A 58 -1.77 4.78 -4.74
CA SER A 58 -2.72 4.54 -5.82
C SER A 58 -4.05 3.99 -5.30
N ARG A 59 -5.15 4.55 -5.82
CA ARG A 59 -6.53 4.16 -5.48
C ARG A 59 -7.14 3.18 -6.48
N TRP A 60 -6.41 2.86 -7.55
CA TRP A 60 -6.94 2.15 -8.72
C TRP A 60 -6.31 0.78 -8.91
N LEU A 61 -5.55 0.31 -7.92
CA LEU A 61 -4.92 -1.00 -7.96
C LEU A 61 -5.95 -2.09 -7.71
N ASN A 62 -5.88 -3.16 -8.49
CA ASN A 62 -6.72 -4.34 -8.30
C ASN A 62 -6.03 -5.34 -7.38
N VAL A 63 -5.71 -4.90 -6.15
CA VAL A 63 -5.04 -5.70 -5.12
C VAL A 63 -5.61 -5.32 -3.76
N SER A 64 -5.67 -6.26 -2.81
CA SER A 64 -6.07 -5.94 -1.44
C SER A 64 -5.01 -5.06 -0.75
N GLU A 65 -5.45 -4.26 0.23
CA GLU A 65 -4.51 -3.47 1.04
C GLU A 65 -3.54 -4.36 1.82
N GLU A 66 -3.98 -5.55 2.22
CA GLU A 66 -3.17 -6.53 2.96
C GLU A 66 -2.01 -7.02 2.10
N GLU A 67 -2.31 -7.48 0.88
CA GLU A 67 -1.29 -7.92 -0.10
C GLU A 67 -0.32 -6.78 -0.47
N LEU A 68 -0.83 -5.55 -0.59
CA LEU A 68 -0.02 -4.36 -0.85
C LEU A 68 0.92 -4.06 0.33
N PHE A 69 0.40 -4.12 1.57
CA PHE A 69 1.19 -3.93 2.77
C PHE A 69 2.28 -4.99 2.92
N ASP A 70 1.95 -6.27 2.73
CA ASP A 70 2.91 -7.37 2.78
C ASP A 70 4.02 -7.21 1.73
N SER A 71 3.66 -6.78 0.53
CA SER A 71 4.64 -6.53 -0.54
C SER A 71 5.56 -5.36 -0.20
N ILE A 72 5.01 -4.27 0.36
CA ILE A 72 5.80 -3.11 0.81
C ILE A 72 6.73 -3.49 1.97
N LEU A 73 6.27 -4.30 2.92
CA LEU A 73 7.10 -4.85 3.98
C LEU A 73 8.25 -5.65 3.40
N LYS A 74 7.96 -6.55 2.46
CA LYS A 74 9.00 -7.35 1.78
C LYS A 74 10.01 -6.48 1.05
N TRP A 75 9.55 -5.44 0.35
CA TRP A 75 10.42 -4.45 -0.27
C TRP A 75 11.30 -3.73 0.75
N ALA A 76 10.75 -3.28 1.87
CA ALA A 76 11.51 -2.58 2.90
C ALA A 76 12.57 -3.51 3.52
N LYS A 77 12.19 -4.74 3.89
CA LYS A 77 13.11 -5.77 4.41
C LYS A 77 14.22 -6.13 3.41
N TYR A 78 13.94 -6.08 2.10
CA TYR A 78 14.94 -6.30 1.05
C TYR A 78 15.96 -5.16 0.92
N ASN A 79 15.56 -3.93 1.25
CA ASN A 79 16.39 -2.73 1.11
C ASN A 79 17.14 -2.34 2.40
N ILE A 80 16.95 -3.08 3.50
CA ILE A 80 17.72 -2.93 4.74
C ILE A 80 18.97 -3.81 4.66
N SER A 81 20.10 -3.33 5.16
CA SER A 81 21.32 -4.14 5.20
C SER A 81 21.15 -5.30 6.17
N LYS A 82 21.64 -6.48 5.81
CA LYS A 82 21.59 -7.65 6.70
C LYS A 82 22.46 -7.50 7.95
N ASP A 83 23.40 -6.55 7.91
CA ASP A 83 24.35 -6.28 8.98
C ASP A 83 23.88 -5.15 9.92
N ASP A 84 22.68 -4.61 9.72
CA ASP A 84 22.14 -3.56 10.58
C ASP A 84 21.68 -4.13 11.93
N GLU A 85 22.43 -3.84 12.99
CA GLU A 85 22.10 -4.21 14.38
C GLU A 85 20.75 -3.61 14.85
N SER A 86 20.30 -2.52 14.21
CA SER A 86 19.03 -1.82 14.48
C SER A 86 17.98 -2.04 13.38
N PHE A 87 17.75 -3.29 12.99
CA PHE A 87 16.82 -3.65 11.90
C PHE A 87 15.43 -3.01 12.04
N GLU A 88 14.84 -3.00 13.25
CA GLU A 88 13.50 -2.45 13.49
C GLU A 88 13.42 -0.93 13.31
N GLU A 89 14.45 -0.20 13.76
CA GLU A 89 14.51 1.25 13.62
C GLU A 89 14.69 1.65 12.16
N SER A 90 15.56 0.94 11.44
CA SER A 90 15.80 1.12 10.00
C SER A 90 14.53 0.83 9.19
N LEU A 91 13.78 -0.21 9.57
CA LEU A 91 12.50 -0.54 8.94
C LEU A 91 11.48 0.57 9.13
N LYS A 92 11.35 1.10 10.35
CA LYS A 92 10.46 2.23 10.65
C LYS A 92 10.85 3.48 9.87
N GLU A 93 12.14 3.78 9.77
CA GLU A 93 12.64 4.94 9.04
C GLU A 93 12.34 4.88 7.54
N ILE A 94 12.60 3.73 6.91
CA ILE A 94 12.30 3.52 5.49
C ILE A 94 10.80 3.67 5.23
N LEU A 95 9.98 3.07 6.09
CA LEU A 95 8.53 2.99 5.94
C LEU A 95 7.79 4.26 6.37
N LYS A 96 8.43 5.17 7.12
CA LYS A 96 7.83 6.42 7.65
C LYS A 96 7.03 7.21 6.63
N ASP A 97 7.52 7.30 5.39
CA ASP A 97 6.87 8.07 4.33
C ASP A 97 5.84 7.29 3.50
N ILE A 98 5.81 5.96 3.65
CA ILE A 98 4.99 5.04 2.86
C ILE A 98 3.77 4.57 3.67
N LEU A 99 3.93 4.26 4.96
CA LEU A 99 2.83 3.79 5.83
C LEU A 99 1.61 4.73 5.80
N PRO A 100 1.75 6.07 5.82
CA PRO A 100 0.58 6.95 5.76
C PRO A 100 -0.21 6.87 4.45
N GLN A 101 0.34 6.23 3.41
CA GLN A 101 -0.34 6.03 2.14
C GLN A 101 -1.22 4.76 2.13
N ILE A 102 -0.99 3.84 3.06
CA ILE A 102 -1.68 2.55 3.17
C ILE A 102 -3.01 2.73 3.91
N ARG A 103 -4.08 2.10 3.41
CA ARG A 103 -5.44 2.29 3.94
C ARG A 103 -5.79 1.21 4.96
N PHE A 104 -5.13 1.25 6.11
CA PHE A 104 -5.37 0.30 7.21
C PHE A 104 -6.85 0.11 7.61
N PRO A 105 -7.71 1.16 7.64
CA PRO A 105 -9.12 0.97 8.00
C PRO A 105 -9.92 0.05 7.06
N ILE A 106 -9.41 -0.21 5.85
CA ILE A 106 -10.07 -1.08 4.85
C ILE A 106 -9.62 -2.55 5.02
N MET A 107 -8.52 -2.80 5.73
CA MET A 107 -8.03 -4.15 5.99
C MET A 107 -8.95 -4.92 6.94
N HIS A 108 -8.85 -6.25 6.93
CA HIS A 108 -9.58 -7.08 7.87
C HIS A 108 -8.98 -6.92 9.28
N VAL A 109 -9.86 -6.74 10.26
CA VAL A 109 -9.49 -6.67 11.69
C VAL A 109 -8.68 -7.91 12.11
N SER A 110 -9.06 -9.09 11.62
CA SER A 110 -8.36 -10.34 11.92
C SER A 110 -6.94 -10.37 11.39
N TYR A 111 -6.65 -9.64 10.31
CA TYR A 111 -5.31 -9.51 9.76
C TYR A 111 -4.46 -8.59 10.64
N LEU A 112 -5.00 -7.42 10.99
CA LEU A 112 -4.34 -6.42 11.85
C LEU A 112 -3.97 -6.98 13.24
N GLU A 113 -4.85 -7.77 13.85
CA GLU A 113 -4.61 -8.34 15.19
C GLU A 113 -3.56 -9.48 15.18
N LYS A 114 -3.43 -10.19 14.06
CA LYS A 114 -2.52 -11.35 13.91
C LYS A 114 -1.14 -10.98 13.41
N ASN A 115 -1.01 -9.95 12.59
CA ASN A 115 0.27 -9.60 11.96
C ASN A 115 1.25 -8.99 12.98
N GLU A 116 2.35 -9.69 13.23
CA GLU A 116 3.40 -9.27 14.18
C GLU A 116 4.20 -8.06 13.67
N ASP A 117 4.42 -7.95 12.36
CA ASP A 117 5.15 -6.81 11.77
C ASP A 117 4.41 -5.50 12.04
N ILE A 118 3.06 -5.50 12.03
CA ILE A 118 2.26 -4.33 12.39
C ILE A 118 2.48 -3.92 13.85
N LYS A 119 2.57 -4.90 14.77
CA LYS A 119 2.83 -4.64 16.19
C LYS A 119 4.22 -4.07 16.44
N ILE A 120 5.19 -4.44 15.61
CA ILE A 120 6.55 -3.88 15.66
C ILE A 120 6.55 -2.44 15.16
N LEU A 121 5.83 -2.17 14.05
CA LEU A 121 5.82 -0.87 13.39
C LEU A 121 5.09 0.23 14.17
N PHE A 122 3.98 -0.09 14.80
CA PHE A 122 3.12 0.88 15.49
C PHE A 122 3.25 0.77 17.00
N LYS A 123 3.05 1.90 17.69
CA LYS A 123 2.85 1.87 19.15
C LYS A 123 1.50 1.24 19.48
N THR A 124 1.36 0.70 20.69
CA THR A 124 0.11 0.06 21.16
C THR A 124 -1.11 0.96 20.96
N GLU A 125 -1.01 2.24 21.33
CA GLU A 125 -2.09 3.23 21.18
C GLU A 125 -2.45 3.50 19.70
N GLU A 126 -1.45 3.58 18.82
CA GLU A 126 -1.67 3.79 17.38
C GLU A 126 -2.35 2.58 16.74
N LEU A 127 -1.91 1.38 17.12
CA LEU A 127 -2.50 0.13 16.66
C LEU A 127 -3.96 -0.01 17.12
N GLU A 128 -4.26 0.36 18.37
CA GLU A 128 -5.63 0.35 18.88
C GLU A 128 -6.54 1.31 18.09
N ASN A 129 -6.05 2.51 17.77
CA ASN A 129 -6.78 3.46 16.92
C ASN A 129 -7.04 2.90 15.52
N ILE A 130 -6.03 2.28 14.91
CA ILE A 130 -6.16 1.64 13.59
C ILE A 130 -7.20 0.50 13.61
N ILE A 131 -7.16 -0.36 14.64
CA ILE A 131 -8.11 -1.46 14.81
C ILE A 131 -9.53 -0.92 15.06
N PHE A 132 -9.66 0.14 15.85
CA PHE A 132 -10.92 0.82 16.10
C PHE A 132 -11.52 1.38 14.81
N ASP A 133 -10.71 2.06 13.99
CA ASP A 133 -11.14 2.60 12.70
C ASP A 133 -11.55 1.48 11.72
N ALA A 134 -10.82 0.37 11.67
CA ALA A 134 -11.18 -0.79 10.86
C ALA A 134 -12.52 -1.42 11.31
N LYS A 135 -12.77 -1.53 12.62
CA LYS A 135 -14.04 -2.01 13.17
C LYS A 135 -15.20 -1.07 12.80
N ASN A 136 -15.01 0.23 12.92
CA ASN A 136 -16.01 1.23 12.53
C ASN A 136 -16.30 1.19 11.04
N PHE A 137 -15.28 1.06 10.20
CA PHE A 137 -15.43 0.93 8.76
C PHE A 137 -16.22 -0.33 8.39
N ALA A 138 -15.91 -1.48 8.98
CA ALA A 138 -16.62 -2.74 8.77
C ALA A 138 -18.10 -2.66 9.21
N ASN A 139 -18.39 -1.99 10.33
CA ASN A 139 -19.76 -1.78 10.81
C ASN A 139 -20.54 -0.84 9.89
N ASN A 140 -19.93 0.25 9.43
CA ASN A 140 -20.54 1.18 8.49
C ASN A 140 -20.84 0.52 7.15
N GLN A 141 -19.96 -0.35 6.64
CA GLN A 141 -20.25 -1.14 5.45
C GLN A 141 -21.46 -2.06 5.62
N LYS A 142 -21.62 -2.68 6.78
CA LYS A 142 -22.81 -3.51 7.09
C LYS A 142 -24.09 -2.67 7.09
N ILE A 143 -24.03 -1.44 7.61
CA ILE A 143 -25.16 -0.50 7.62
C ILE A 143 -25.49 -0.01 6.19
N THR A 144 -24.48 0.30 5.36
CA THR A 144 -24.71 0.71 3.96
C THR A 144 -25.18 -0.44 3.07
N ASN A 145 -24.79 -1.68 3.36
CA ASN A 145 -25.30 -2.84 2.63
C ASN A 145 -26.72 -3.25 3.09
N ALA A 146 -27.20 -2.69 4.21
CA ALA A 146 -28.57 -2.83 4.68
C ALA A 146 -29.52 -1.72 4.16
N SER A 147 -29.01 -0.71 3.41
CA SER A 147 -29.82 0.38 2.84
C SER A 147 -29.30 0.82 1.48
N PRO A 148 -30.07 0.73 0.38
CA PRO A 148 -29.59 0.92 -0.99
C PRO A 148 -29.18 2.35 -1.38
N PHE A 149 -29.06 3.30 -0.43
CA PHE A 149 -29.05 4.74 -0.76
C PHE A 149 -27.80 5.56 -0.41
N ILE A 150 -26.71 5.01 0.14
CA ILE A 150 -25.56 5.87 0.50
C ILE A 150 -24.23 5.32 -0.02
N LYS A 151 -23.93 5.65 -1.29
CA LYS A 151 -22.58 5.62 -1.89
C LYS A 151 -22.04 7.05 -2.04
N SER A 152 -21.65 7.70 -0.95
CA SER A 152 -20.67 8.80 -1.01
C SER A 152 -20.27 9.30 0.37
N LEU A 153 -19.25 8.72 0.99
CA LEU A 153 -18.52 9.40 2.05
C LEU A 153 -17.01 9.14 1.91
N ARG A 154 -16.36 9.97 1.09
CA ARG A 154 -14.99 10.42 1.37
C ARG A 154 -15.12 11.72 2.15
N CYS A 155 -14.92 11.67 3.45
CA CYS A 155 -14.62 12.87 4.24
C CYS A 155 -13.55 12.49 5.24
N TRP A 156 -12.28 12.70 4.91
CA TRP A 156 -11.25 13.10 5.86
C TRP A 156 -10.23 13.96 5.11
N ARG A 157 -10.14 15.21 5.54
CA ARG A 157 -9.10 16.19 5.24
C ARG A 157 -8.74 16.83 6.57
#